data_AF-A0A428P1C3-F1
#
_entry.id   AF-A0A428P1C3-F1
#
_cell.length_a   1.000
_cell.length_b   1.000
_cell.length_c   1.000
_cell.angle_alpha   90.00
_cell.angle_beta   90.00
_cell.angle_gamma   90.00
#
_symmetry.space_group_name_H-M   'P 1'
#
loop_
_entity.id
_entity.type
_entity.pdbx_description
1 polymer ?
#
loop_
_entity_poly.entity_id
_entity_poly.type
_entity_poly.pdbx_seq_one_letter_code
_entity_poly.pdbx_strand_id
1 'polypeptide(L)'
;MQIKHLLFNFLALAVTVKALPHAEAEAEDFSLEARDDTLVERGGYACGPDATEQYGACVCKDSKAKWDDHKKKCICPYGLTLKNSKCVCPDGQEYKDGKCKPNCPDGQVYKDGKCQCPPGKVPGKYGKCVCPDGLIFKDGKCQCPEGQTLKYGKCVCPDGQVYNKHAK
;
A
#
# COMPACT_ATOMS: atom_id res chain seq x y z
N MET A 1 -16.19 95.82 5.25
CA MET A 1 -16.20 94.44 4.73
C MET A 1 -15.72 93.51 5.84
N GLN A 2 -16.62 92.62 6.28
CA GLN A 2 -16.44 91.30 6.95
C GLN A 2 -15.44 91.22 8.14
N ILE A 3 -15.83 91.20 9.43
CA ILE A 3 -16.56 90.15 10.21
C ILE A 3 -15.79 88.80 10.16
N LYS A 4 -15.27 88.19 11.25
CA LYS A 4 -16.00 87.62 12.39
C LYS A 4 -15.06 87.07 13.50
N HIS A 5 -15.43 87.37 14.75
CA HIS A 5 -15.39 86.60 16.00
C HIS A 5 -14.44 85.40 16.22
N LEU A 6 -13.71 85.43 17.35
CA LEU A 6 -13.49 84.27 18.22
C LEU A 6 -13.59 84.73 19.70
N LEU A 7 -14.74 84.40 20.32
CA LEU A 7 -15.05 84.51 21.75
C LEU A 7 -14.72 83.14 22.38
N PHE A 8 -13.78 83.09 23.34
CA PHE A 8 -14.00 83.13 24.80
C PHE A 8 -14.45 81.80 25.44
N ASN A 9 -13.75 81.44 26.53
CA ASN A 9 -14.25 80.71 27.71
C ASN A 9 -14.54 79.19 27.55
N PHE A 10 -14.43 78.33 28.56
CA PHE A 10 -14.30 78.49 30.03
C PHE A 10 -13.55 77.27 30.62
N LEU A 11 -12.92 77.51 31.76
CA LEU A 11 -12.33 76.56 32.71
C LEU A 11 -13.29 75.49 33.25
N ALA A 12 -12.68 74.41 33.77
CA ALA A 12 -13.07 73.63 34.97
C ALA A 12 -14.33 72.73 34.86
N LEU A 13 -14.51 71.61 35.56
CA LEU A 13 -13.74 70.76 36.49
C LEU A 13 -14.58 69.48 36.67
N ALA A 14 -13.91 68.35 36.92
CA ALA A 14 -14.32 67.24 37.78
C ALA A 14 -15.60 66.38 37.48
N VAL A 15 -15.41 65.09 37.78
CA VAL A 15 -16.24 64.18 38.62
C VAL A 15 -16.49 62.82 37.95
N THR A 16 -16.04 61.79 38.65
CA THR A 16 -16.23 60.35 38.42
C THR A 16 -17.61 59.87 38.87
N VAL A 17 -18.32 58.99 38.13
CA VAL A 17 -19.32 58.03 38.70
C VAL A 17 -19.43 56.75 37.83
N LYS A 18 -19.67 55.61 38.51
CA LYS A 18 -19.84 54.20 38.08
C LYS A 18 -21.15 53.86 37.31
N ALA A 19 -21.04 52.83 36.45
CA ALA A 19 -21.94 51.68 36.17
C ALA A 19 -23.17 51.77 35.19
N LEU A 20 -23.04 51.01 34.06
CA LEU A 20 -23.92 50.05 33.29
C LEU A 20 -25.45 50.31 33.09
N PRO A 21 -26.11 49.96 31.93
CA PRO A 21 -25.97 48.68 31.18
C PRO A 21 -26.13 48.69 29.62
N HIS A 22 -25.82 47.53 29.03
CA HIS A 22 -26.17 46.92 27.72
C HIS A 22 -26.83 47.74 26.59
N ALA A 23 -26.15 47.84 25.44
CA ALA A 23 -26.60 47.29 24.15
C ALA A 23 -25.57 47.52 23.01
N GLU A 24 -25.14 46.40 22.43
CA GLU A 24 -24.89 46.19 20.98
C GLU A 24 -23.59 46.69 20.33
N ALA A 25 -22.74 45.70 20.07
CA ALA A 25 -22.06 45.42 18.80
C ALA A 25 -20.57 45.77 18.66
N GLU A 26 -19.77 44.79 19.11
CA GLU A 26 -18.60 44.17 18.45
C GLU A 26 -17.58 45.05 17.67
N ALA A 27 -16.45 45.36 18.31
CA ALA A 27 -15.13 45.41 17.65
C ALA A 27 -14.04 45.18 18.71
N GLU A 28 -13.90 43.94 19.19
CA GLU A 28 -12.77 43.57 20.06
C GLU A 28 -11.57 43.17 19.19
N ASP A 29 -10.59 44.05 19.24
CA ASP A 29 -9.18 43.89 18.87
C ASP A 29 -8.58 42.69 19.61
N PHE A 30 -8.43 41.54 18.95
CA PHE A 30 -7.75 40.40 19.54
C PHE A 30 -6.24 40.52 19.33
N SER A 31 -5.63 41.21 20.29
CA SER A 31 -4.20 41.15 20.60
C SER A 31 -3.72 39.69 20.58
N LEU A 32 -2.76 39.39 19.72
CA LEU A 32 -2.05 38.11 19.65
C LEU A 32 -1.11 37.99 20.86
N GLU A 33 -1.67 37.74 22.04
CA GLU A 33 -0.88 37.38 23.21
C GLU A 33 -0.62 35.87 23.21
N ALA A 34 0.67 35.53 23.22
CA ALA A 34 1.19 34.17 23.32
C ALA A 34 0.64 33.50 24.58
N ARG A 35 -0.34 32.62 24.41
CA ARG A 35 -0.79 31.71 25.47
C ARG A 35 0.07 30.46 25.42
N ASP A 36 0.99 30.43 26.38
CA ASP A 36 1.62 29.22 26.91
C ASP A 36 0.52 28.35 27.54
N ASP A 37 -0.14 27.57 26.70
CA ASP A 37 -0.86 26.38 27.13
C ASP A 37 -0.03 25.20 26.66
N THR A 38 0.62 24.56 27.64
CA THR A 38 1.18 23.22 27.59
C THR A 38 0.79 22.49 26.32
N LEU A 39 1.79 22.13 25.51
CA LEU A 39 1.71 21.17 24.42
C LEU A 39 1.17 19.84 24.96
N VAL A 40 -0.13 19.79 25.25
CA VAL A 40 -0.91 18.57 25.24
C VAL A 40 -0.53 17.95 23.91
N GLU A 41 0.01 16.73 23.98
CA GLU A 41 0.27 15.85 22.85
C GLU A 41 -0.89 15.93 21.85
N ARG A 42 -0.87 16.91 20.94
CA ARG A 42 -1.57 16.81 19.68
C ARG A 42 -0.76 15.76 18.94
N GLY A 43 -1.06 14.49 19.23
CA GLY A 43 -0.63 13.36 18.43
C GLY A 43 -0.91 13.73 16.98
N GLY A 44 0.14 14.13 16.29
CA GLY A 44 0.03 15.00 15.13
C GLY A 44 -0.83 14.34 14.07
N TYR A 45 -1.71 15.12 13.45
CA TYR A 45 -2.39 14.77 12.20
C TYR A 45 -1.38 14.73 11.03
N ALA A 46 -0.18 14.18 11.28
CA ALA A 46 0.86 14.06 10.28
C ALA A 46 0.48 12.91 9.35
N CYS A 47 0.29 13.26 8.08
CA CYS A 47 0.17 12.26 7.04
C CYS A 47 1.45 11.41 6.99
N GLY A 48 1.29 10.12 6.70
CA GLY A 48 2.41 9.21 6.56
C GLY A 48 3.29 9.60 5.38
N PRO A 49 4.52 9.03 5.27
CA PRO A 49 5.49 9.42 4.24
C PRO A 49 5.01 9.21 2.81
N ASP A 50 3.97 8.41 2.60
CA ASP A 50 3.37 8.10 1.30
C ASP A 50 2.14 8.95 0.96
N ALA A 51 1.79 9.92 1.81
CA ALA A 51 0.67 10.83 1.63
C ALA A 51 1.13 12.29 1.78
N THR A 52 0.34 13.19 1.21
CA THR A 52 0.50 14.64 1.33
C THR A 52 -0.79 15.21 1.90
N GLU A 53 -0.69 16.20 2.77
CA GLU A 53 -1.86 16.93 3.23
C GLU A 53 -2.38 17.85 2.12
N GLN A 54 -3.65 17.68 1.76
CA GLN A 54 -4.35 18.51 0.80
C GLN A 54 -5.70 18.89 1.41
N TYR A 55 -5.92 20.19 1.62
CA TYR A 55 -7.16 20.73 2.18
C TYR A 55 -7.56 20.09 3.53
N GLY A 56 -6.59 19.84 4.41
CA GLY A 56 -6.81 19.20 5.71
C GLY A 56 -7.09 17.69 5.65
N ALA A 57 -6.89 17.05 4.50
CA ALA A 57 -7.01 15.60 4.33
C ALA A 57 -5.69 14.97 3.83
N CYS A 58 -5.38 13.77 4.31
CA CYS A 58 -4.25 13.01 3.79
C CYS A 58 -4.61 12.35 2.46
N VAL A 59 -3.91 12.75 1.39
CA VAL A 59 -4.07 12.22 0.05
C VAL A 59 -2.82 11.43 -0.34
N CYS A 60 -3.00 10.18 -0.74
CA CYS A 60 -1.89 9.31 -1.12
C CYS A 60 -1.18 9.79 -2.40
N LYS A 61 0.14 9.67 -2.42
CA LYS A 61 0.98 10.02 -3.57
C LYS A 61 0.68 9.17 -4.80
N ASP A 62 0.34 7.89 -4.61
CA ASP A 62 -0.21 7.05 -5.69
C ASP A 62 -1.73 7.19 -5.71
N SER A 63 -2.28 7.58 -6.87
CA SER A 63 -3.72 7.74 -7.09
C SER A 63 -4.51 6.43 -6.98
N LYS A 64 -3.85 5.26 -7.08
CA LYS A 64 -4.48 3.96 -6.85
C LYS A 64 -4.66 3.68 -5.36
N ALA A 65 -3.86 4.28 -4.50
CA ALA A 65 -3.92 4.05 -3.06
C ALA A 65 -5.00 4.91 -2.39
N LYS A 66 -5.57 4.40 -1.29
CA LYS A 66 -6.50 5.14 -0.43
C LYS A 66 -5.90 5.30 0.96
N TRP A 67 -6.07 6.48 1.54
CA TRP A 67 -5.64 6.73 2.92
C TRP A 67 -6.52 5.96 3.90
N ASP A 68 -5.89 5.22 4.81
CA ASP A 68 -6.54 4.58 5.95
C ASP A 68 -6.16 5.37 7.21
N ASP A 69 -7.13 6.09 7.77
CA ASP A 69 -6.91 6.97 8.92
C ASP A 69 -6.57 6.19 10.19
N HIS A 70 -7.16 5.02 10.40
CA HIS A 70 -6.87 4.18 11.57
C HIS A 70 -5.44 3.63 11.54
N LYS A 71 -4.97 3.24 10.35
CA LYS A 71 -3.62 2.71 10.17
C LYS A 71 -2.58 3.80 9.86
N LYS A 72 -3.02 5.07 9.74
CA LYS A 72 -2.22 6.23 9.32
C LYS A 72 -1.30 5.92 8.14
N LYS A 73 -1.82 5.22 7.12
CA LYS A 73 -1.05 4.80 5.94
C LYS A 73 -1.89 4.68 4.68
N CYS A 74 -1.23 4.73 3.53
CA CYS A 74 -1.83 4.45 2.23
C CYS A 74 -2.00 2.95 1.99
N ILE A 75 -3.19 2.53 1.58
CA ILE A 75 -3.54 1.14 1.28
C ILE A 75 -3.76 1.00 -0.22
N CYS A 76 -3.06 0.04 -0.81
CA CYS A 76 -3.19 -0.30 -2.22
C CYS A 76 -4.33 -1.30 -2.47
N PRO A 77 -5.04 -1.18 -3.60
CA PRO A 77 -6.14 -2.08 -3.95
C PRO A 77 -5.60 -3.39 -4.54
N TYR A 78 -6.48 -4.36 -4.81
CA TYR A 78 -6.23 -5.57 -5.64
C TYR A 78 -4.96 -6.38 -5.30
N GLY A 79 -4.56 -6.40 -4.02
CA GLY A 79 -3.37 -7.13 -3.57
C GLY A 79 -2.03 -6.50 -3.96
N LEU A 80 -2.04 -5.25 -4.44
CA LEU A 80 -0.82 -4.48 -4.66
C LEU A 80 -0.20 -4.09 -3.31
N THR A 81 1.12 -3.93 -3.32
CA THR A 81 1.91 -3.46 -2.18
C THR A 81 2.45 -2.07 -2.45
N LEU A 82 2.49 -1.24 -1.41
CA LEU A 82 3.08 0.11 -1.50
C LEU A 82 4.61 -0.01 -1.43
N LYS A 83 5.29 0.37 -2.52
CA LYS A 83 6.75 0.40 -2.63
C LYS A 83 7.15 1.73 -3.23
N ASN A 84 8.00 2.49 -2.54
CA ASN A 84 8.42 3.85 -2.94
C ASN A 84 7.21 4.76 -3.27
N SER A 85 6.23 4.79 -2.36
CA SER A 85 4.97 5.53 -2.52
C SER A 85 4.16 5.20 -3.79
N LYS A 86 4.39 4.04 -4.41
CA LYS A 86 3.62 3.54 -5.55
C LYS A 86 3.02 2.17 -5.28
N CYS A 87 1.80 1.94 -5.75
CA CYS A 87 1.18 0.63 -5.70
C CYS A 87 1.73 -0.23 -6.83
N VAL A 88 2.45 -1.29 -6.47
CA VAL A 88 3.07 -2.25 -7.39
C VAL A 88 2.69 -3.67 -7.01
N CYS A 89 2.86 -4.63 -7.93
CA CYS A 89 2.70 -6.03 -7.56
C CYS A 89 3.80 -6.48 -6.60
N PRO A 90 3.50 -7.44 -5.71
CA PRO A 90 4.52 -8.07 -4.87
C PRO A 90 5.68 -8.64 -5.68
N ASP A 91 6.84 -8.81 -5.03
CA ASP A 91 8.04 -9.30 -5.71
C ASP A 91 7.79 -10.68 -6.37
N GLY A 92 8.25 -10.82 -7.61
CA GLY A 92 8.02 -12.02 -8.43
C GLY A 92 6.63 -12.08 -9.09
N GLN A 93 5.85 -10.99 -9.04
CA GLN A 93 4.57 -10.88 -9.73
C GLN A 93 4.57 -9.69 -10.71
N GLU A 94 3.69 -9.79 -11.71
CA GLU A 94 3.45 -8.78 -12.73
C GLU A 94 1.94 -8.52 -12.84
N TYR A 95 1.56 -7.26 -13.09
CA TYR A 95 0.15 -6.90 -13.21
C TYR A 95 -0.38 -7.31 -14.59
N LYS A 96 -1.24 -8.34 -14.63
CA LYS A 96 -1.81 -8.90 -15.86
C LYS A 96 -3.30 -9.21 -15.69
N ASP A 97 -4.13 -8.77 -16.64
CA ASP A 97 -5.59 -8.97 -16.62
C ASP A 97 -6.26 -8.48 -15.32
N GLY A 98 -5.89 -7.28 -14.87
CA GLY A 98 -6.49 -6.64 -13.69
C GLY A 98 -6.07 -7.24 -12.34
N LYS A 99 -5.09 -8.14 -12.30
CA LYS A 99 -4.59 -8.74 -11.07
C LYS A 99 -3.09 -8.98 -11.12
N CYS A 100 -2.45 -9.00 -9.96
CA CYS A 100 -1.06 -9.45 -9.88
C CYS A 100 -1.02 -10.96 -10.15
N LYS A 101 -0.30 -11.35 -11.19
CA LYS A 101 -0.04 -12.73 -11.56
C LYS A 101 1.44 -13.01 -11.36
N PRO A 102 1.82 -14.21 -10.95
CA PRO A 102 3.22 -14.52 -10.85
C PRO A 102 3.95 -14.47 -12.18
N ASN A 103 5.15 -13.90 -12.16
CA ASN A 103 6.04 -13.87 -13.32
C ASN A 103 6.98 -15.07 -13.24
N CYS A 104 6.47 -16.25 -13.61
CA CYS A 104 7.24 -17.48 -13.57
C CYS A 104 7.66 -17.95 -14.97
N PRO A 105 8.91 -18.39 -15.14
CA PRO A 105 9.40 -19.02 -16.37
C PRO A 105 8.58 -20.25 -16.76
N ASP A 106 8.72 -20.66 -18.03
CA ASP A 106 7.90 -21.69 -18.68
C ASP A 106 7.59 -22.92 -17.80
N GLY A 107 6.30 -23.05 -17.48
CA GLY A 107 5.75 -24.21 -16.77
C GLY A 107 5.99 -24.22 -15.26
N GLN A 108 6.61 -23.18 -14.69
CA GLN A 108 6.72 -23.00 -13.25
C GLN A 108 5.46 -22.36 -12.66
N VAL A 109 5.26 -22.60 -11.36
CA VAL A 109 4.18 -22.02 -10.56
C VAL A 109 4.79 -21.24 -9.40
N TYR A 110 4.17 -20.13 -9.02
CA TYR A 110 4.62 -19.35 -7.87
C TYR A 110 3.97 -19.87 -6.60
N LYS A 111 4.79 -20.35 -5.70
CA LYS A 111 4.37 -20.91 -4.43
C LYS A 111 5.49 -20.65 -3.42
N ASP A 112 5.15 -20.29 -2.19
CA ASP A 112 6.12 -20.00 -1.12
C ASP A 112 7.11 -18.87 -1.46
N GLY A 113 6.62 -17.82 -2.13
CA GLY A 113 7.42 -16.63 -2.48
C GLY A 113 8.42 -16.82 -3.63
N LYS A 114 8.39 -17.97 -4.32
CA LYS A 114 9.31 -18.28 -5.43
C LYS A 114 8.63 -19.04 -6.56
N CYS A 115 9.16 -18.89 -7.77
CA CYS A 115 8.79 -19.75 -8.89
C CYS A 115 9.46 -21.11 -8.73
N GLN A 116 8.66 -22.16 -8.79
CA GLN A 116 9.10 -23.54 -8.64
C GLN A 116 8.32 -24.45 -9.57
N CYS A 117 8.89 -25.61 -9.90
CA CYS A 117 8.17 -26.57 -10.73
C CYS A 117 6.94 -27.12 -10.00
N PRO A 118 5.84 -27.37 -10.74
CA PRO A 118 4.66 -27.96 -10.15
C PRO A 118 4.97 -29.34 -9.57
N PRO A 119 4.15 -29.83 -8.62
CA PRO A 119 4.37 -31.13 -7.98
C PRO A 119 4.60 -32.25 -9.02
N GLY A 120 5.61 -33.08 -8.75
CA GLY A 120 5.98 -34.19 -9.64
C GLY A 120 6.85 -33.80 -10.84
N LYS A 121 7.20 -32.52 -11.01
CA LYS A 121 8.19 -32.06 -12.00
C LYS A 121 9.42 -31.48 -11.32
N VAL A 122 10.55 -31.52 -12.02
CA VAL A 122 11.83 -30.97 -11.57
C VAL A 122 12.35 -29.95 -12.58
N PRO A 123 13.18 -28.98 -12.17
CA PRO A 123 13.83 -28.06 -13.10
C PRO A 123 14.79 -28.83 -14.01
N GLY A 124 14.55 -28.76 -15.32
CA GLY A 124 15.43 -29.29 -16.35
C GLY A 124 16.39 -28.25 -16.90
N LYS A 125 16.90 -28.50 -18.11
CA LYS A 125 17.76 -27.57 -18.83
C LYS A 125 17.06 -26.21 -19.00
N TYR A 126 17.77 -25.13 -18.68
CA TYR A 126 17.26 -23.75 -18.73
C TYR A 126 16.04 -23.47 -17.83
N GLY A 127 15.82 -24.27 -16.78
CA GLY A 127 14.74 -24.03 -15.81
C GLY A 127 13.35 -24.47 -16.27
N LYS A 128 13.24 -25.09 -17.45
CA LYS A 128 11.99 -25.70 -17.92
C LYS A 128 11.62 -26.89 -17.05
N CYS A 129 10.37 -26.93 -16.57
CA CYS A 129 9.91 -28.06 -15.76
C CYS A 129 9.72 -29.33 -16.58
N VAL A 130 10.44 -30.39 -16.19
CA VAL A 130 10.42 -31.71 -16.84
C VAL A 130 10.05 -32.80 -15.84
N CYS A 131 9.69 -33.98 -16.35
CA CYS A 131 9.53 -35.14 -15.47
C CYS A 131 10.90 -35.58 -14.91
N PRO A 132 10.94 -36.09 -13.67
CA PRO A 132 12.14 -36.71 -13.11
C PRO A 132 12.65 -37.84 -13.99
N ASP A 133 13.93 -38.17 -13.85
CA ASP A 133 14.60 -39.18 -14.68
C ASP A 133 13.85 -40.51 -14.69
N GLY A 134 13.65 -41.05 -15.90
CA GLY A 134 12.92 -42.29 -16.14
C GLY A 134 11.41 -42.16 -16.17
N LEU A 135 10.82 -41.01 -15.81
CA LEU A 135 9.39 -40.77 -15.95
C LEU A 135 9.08 -40.04 -17.26
N ILE A 136 7.92 -40.34 -17.83
CA ILE A 136 7.37 -39.67 -19.01
C ILE A 136 6.13 -38.85 -18.63
N PHE A 137 5.89 -37.75 -19.34
CA PHE A 137 4.66 -36.96 -19.17
C PHE A 137 3.53 -37.58 -20.00
N LYS A 138 2.55 -38.20 -19.35
CA LYS A 138 1.39 -38.82 -19.99
C LYS A 138 0.17 -38.64 -19.08
N ASP A 139 -1.00 -38.37 -19.67
CA ASP A 139 -2.27 -38.10 -18.94
C ASP A 139 -2.17 -36.96 -17.91
N GLY A 140 -1.43 -35.90 -18.23
CA GLY A 140 -1.28 -34.72 -17.37
C GLY A 140 -0.33 -34.89 -16.18
N LYS A 141 0.30 -36.05 -16.01
CA LYS A 141 1.21 -36.36 -14.88
C LYS A 141 2.50 -37.04 -15.34
N CYS A 142 3.51 -36.99 -14.49
CA CYS A 142 4.73 -37.77 -14.69
C CYS A 142 4.49 -39.19 -14.19
N GLN A 143 4.67 -40.18 -15.05
CA GLN A 143 4.47 -41.59 -14.74
C GLN A 143 5.51 -42.46 -15.43
N CYS A 144 5.65 -43.70 -14.98
CA CYS A 144 6.57 -44.63 -15.61
C CYS A 144 6.12 -44.96 -17.05
N PRO A 145 7.07 -45.26 -17.95
CA PRO A 145 6.78 -45.84 -19.25
C PRO A 145 5.87 -47.06 -19.13
N GLU A 146 5.18 -47.36 -20.22
CA GLU A 146 4.30 -48.53 -20.28
C GLU A 146 5.06 -49.82 -19.96
N GLY A 147 4.44 -50.70 -19.16
CA GLY A 147 5.07 -51.92 -18.67
C GLY A 147 6.09 -51.72 -17.54
N GLN A 148 6.23 -50.52 -16.97
CA GLN A 148 7.06 -50.29 -15.79
C GLN A 148 6.24 -49.82 -14.59
N THR A 149 6.76 -50.08 -13.38
CA THR A 149 6.19 -49.66 -12.10
C THR A 149 7.17 -48.79 -11.35
N LEU A 150 6.67 -47.82 -10.58
CA LEU A 150 7.52 -46.95 -9.76
C LEU A 150 7.88 -47.69 -8.46
N LYS A 151 9.15 -48.08 -8.27
CA LYS A 151 9.68 -48.62 -7.01
C LYS A 151 10.85 -47.75 -6.55
N TYR A 152 10.82 -47.30 -5.29
CA TYR A 152 11.86 -46.45 -4.68
C TYR A 152 12.25 -45.21 -5.52
N GLY A 153 11.26 -44.57 -6.15
CA GLY A 153 11.48 -43.39 -6.98
C GLY A 153 12.11 -43.66 -8.36
N LYS A 154 12.25 -44.93 -8.76
CA LYS A 154 12.74 -45.34 -10.08
C LYS A 154 11.70 -46.21 -10.78
N CYS A 155 11.62 -46.07 -12.09
CA CYS A 155 10.79 -46.96 -12.89
C CYS A 155 11.53 -48.28 -13.10
N VAL A 156 10.88 -49.38 -12.74
CA VAL A 156 11.41 -50.74 -12.83
C VAL A 156 10.42 -51.66 -13.52
N CYS A 157 10.93 -52.69 -14.18
CA CYS A 157 10.08 -53.73 -14.74
C CYS A 157 9.42 -54.55 -13.62
N PRO A 158 8.18 -55.01 -13.82
CA PRO A 158 7.60 -56.10 -13.05
C PRO A 158 8.52 -57.33 -13.05
N ASP A 159 8.39 -58.17 -12.04
CA ASP A 159 9.26 -59.34 -11.86
C ASP A 159 9.18 -60.26 -13.09
N GLY A 160 10.34 -60.67 -13.60
CA GLY A 160 10.46 -61.51 -14.81
C GLY A 160 10.39 -60.75 -16.14
N GLN A 161 10.23 -59.42 -16.14
CA GLN A 161 10.24 -58.60 -17.36
C GLN A 161 11.55 -57.82 -17.52
N VAL A 162 12.00 -57.64 -18.77
CA VAL A 162 13.14 -56.80 -19.13
C VAL A 162 12.64 -55.68 -20.04
N TYR A 163 13.03 -54.44 -19.74
CA TYR A 163 12.65 -53.30 -20.56
C TYR A 163 13.36 -53.35 -21.92
N ASN A 164 12.59 -53.46 -23.00
CA ASN A 164 13.10 -53.36 -24.36
C ASN A 164 12.65 -52.04 -24.99
N LYS A 165 13.59 -51.10 -25.12
CA LYS A 165 13.36 -49.78 -25.74
C LYS A 165 13.07 -49.83 -27.26
N HIS A 166 13.16 -51.00 -27.87
CA HIS A 166 12.94 -51.24 -29.31
C HIS A 166 11.76 -52.18 -29.61
N ALA A 167 11.03 -52.63 -28.58
CA ALA A 167 9.79 -53.38 -28.81
C ALA A 167 8.76 -52.42 -29.43
N LYS A 168 8.34 -52.72 -30.65
CA LYS A 168 7.29 -52.01 -31.40
C LYS A 168 5.94 -52.63 -31.14
#